data_AF-A0A2V8SAW4-F1
#
_entry.id   AF-A0A2V8SAW4-F1
#
_cell.length_a   1.000
_cell.length_b   1.000
_cell.length_c   1.000
_cell.angle_alpha   90.00
_cell.angle_beta   90.00
_cell.angle_gamma   90.00
#
_symmetry.space_group_name_H-M   'P 1'
#
loop_
_entity.id
_entity.type
_entity.pdbx_description
1 polymer ?
#
loop_
_entity_poly.entity_id
_entity_poly.type
_entity_poly.pdbx_seq_one_letter_code
_entity_poly.pdbx_strand_id
1 'polypeptide(L)'
;MVSSDAKEHAEPNYWGVWLALLVLTIIELAVAKAPVPKAFMVFSLCALALVKAALVAAYFMHLKFEKYALILIVLSPLLLSAILYIGLVPDAITHLHWIAP
;
A
#
# COMPACT_ATOMS: atom_id res chain seq x y z
N MET A 1 6.13 32.73 38.45
CA MET A 1 6.99 31.52 38.40
C MET A 1 6.14 30.40 38.98
N VAL A 2 5.55 29.48 38.23
CA VAL A 2 6.07 28.72 37.09
C VAL A 2 4.88 28.41 36.16
N SER A 3 4.93 28.89 34.91
CA SER A 3 4.14 28.29 33.83
C SER A 3 4.90 27.03 33.46
N SER A 4 4.53 25.90 34.05
CA SER A 4 5.18 24.63 33.76
C SER A 4 4.80 24.22 32.35
N ASP A 5 5.78 24.23 31.46
CA ASP A 5 5.86 23.35 30.30
C ASP A 5 5.25 21.97 30.63
N ALA A 6 4.02 21.72 30.19
CA ALA A 6 3.53 20.36 29.97
C ALA A 6 3.74 20.04 28.49
N LYS A 7 5.01 19.98 28.09
CA LYS A 7 5.38 19.18 26.92
C LYS A 7 5.07 17.72 27.25
N GLU A 8 4.81 16.93 26.21
CA GLU A 8 5.10 15.49 26.20
C GLU A 8 3.95 14.52 26.57
N HIS A 9 2.81 14.65 25.90
CA HIS A 9 2.10 13.45 25.42
C HIS A 9 2.44 13.29 23.94
N ALA A 10 3.63 12.72 23.70
CA ALA A 10 3.99 12.17 22.40
C ALA A 10 3.12 10.94 22.15
N GLU A 11 1.83 11.16 21.93
CA GLU A 11 0.94 10.13 21.40
C GLU A 11 1.60 9.67 20.10
N PRO A 12 1.89 8.36 19.95
CA PRO A 12 2.57 7.89 18.75
C PRO A 12 1.76 8.40 17.56
N ASN A 13 2.42 9.07 16.61
CA ASN A 13 1.74 9.91 15.61
C ASN A 13 0.98 9.08 14.54
N TYR A 14 -0.04 8.33 14.96
CA TYR A 14 -0.81 7.39 14.13
C TYR A 14 -1.56 8.17 13.06
N TRP A 15 -1.95 9.39 13.40
CA TRP A 15 -2.57 10.35 12.51
C TRP A 15 -1.68 10.74 11.33
N GLY A 16 -0.37 10.88 11.54
CA GLY A 16 0.59 11.19 10.48
C GLY A 16 0.69 10.09 9.42
N VAL A 17 0.66 8.82 9.83
CA VAL A 17 0.69 7.69 8.89
C VAL A 17 -0.64 7.46 8.21
N TRP A 18 -1.74 7.65 8.92
CA TRP A 18 -3.06 7.63 8.30
C TRP A 18 -3.16 8.67 7.17
N LEU A 19 -2.73 9.91 7.41
CA LEU A 19 -2.68 10.95 6.38
C LEU A 19 -1.74 10.60 5.24
N ALA A 20 -0.54 10.09 5.53
CA ALA A 20 0.41 9.69 4.49
C ALA A 20 -0.13 8.56 3.59
N LEU A 21 -0.77 7.53 4.17
CA LEU A 21 -1.42 6.46 3.42
C LEU A 21 -2.59 6.98 2.58
N LEU A 22 -3.38 7.92 3.11
CA LEU A 22 -4.48 8.55 2.41
C LEU A 22 -3.98 9.33 1.19
N VAL A 23 -2.97 10.18 1.37
CA VAL A 23 -2.34 10.95 0.28
C VAL A 23 -1.77 10.01 -0.79
N LEU A 24 -1.06 8.97 -0.37
CA LEU A 24 -0.47 8.00 -1.30
C LEU A 24 -1.54 7.26 -2.12
N THR A 25 -2.71 7.00 -1.53
CA THR A 25 -3.86 6.39 -2.22
C THR A 25 -4.54 7.36 -3.19
N ILE A 26 -4.63 8.65 -2.86
CA ILE A 26 -5.15 9.66 -3.81
C ILE A 26 -4.24 9.76 -5.04
N ILE A 27 -2.92 9.78 -4.83
CA ILE A 27 -1.93 9.80 -5.92
C ILE A 27 -2.08 8.55 -6.78
N GLU A 28 -2.21 7.37 -6.17
CA GLU A 28 -2.44 6.12 -6.87
C GLU A 28 -3.67 6.16 -7.78
N LEU A 29 -4.81 6.64 -7.25
CA LEU A 29 -6.04 6.76 -8.03
C LEU A 29 -5.89 7.76 -9.17
N ALA A 30 -5.18 8.87 -8.96
CA ALA A 30 -4.92 9.84 -10.02
C ALA A 30 -4.05 9.23 -11.14
N VAL A 31 -3.01 8.47 -10.78
CA VAL A 31 -2.16 7.75 -11.75
C VAL A 31 -2.93 6.65 -12.47
N ALA A 32 -3.79 5.91 -11.76
CA ALA A 32 -4.62 4.85 -12.36
C ALA A 32 -5.71 5.39 -13.30
N LYS A 33 -6.19 6.62 -13.07
CA LYS A 33 -7.16 7.31 -13.94
C LYS A 33 -6.50 8.04 -15.11
N ALA A 34 -5.19 8.25 -15.08
CA ALA A 34 -4.47 8.83 -16.20
C ALA A 34 -4.40 7.82 -17.36
N PRO A 35 -4.47 8.27 -18.63
CA PRO A 35 -4.37 7.41 -19.81
C PRO A 35 -2.91 6.99 -20.06
N VAL A 36 -2.32 6.25 -19.11
CA VAL A 36 -0.95 5.74 -19.19
C VAL A 36 -0.92 4.33 -19.78
N PRO A 37 0.18 3.92 -20.44
CA PRO A 37 0.35 2.56 -20.95
C PRO A 37 0.18 1.52 -19.83
N LYS A 38 -0.51 0.41 -20.11
CA LYS A 38 -0.83 -0.65 -19.12
C LYS A 38 0.40 -1.14 -18.34
N ALA A 39 1.56 -1.26 -18.99
CA ALA A 39 2.80 -1.66 -18.33
C ALA A 39 3.26 -0.64 -17.27
N PHE A 40 3.12 0.66 -17.56
CA PHE A 40 3.48 1.73 -16.63
C PHE A 40 2.48 1.82 -15.46
N MET A 41 1.21 1.54 -15.73
CA MET A 41 0.17 1.45 -14.70
C MET A 41 0.46 0.34 -13.70
N VAL A 42 0.75 -0.88 -14.18
CA VAL A 42 1.08 -2.03 -13.32
C VAL A 42 2.33 -1.75 -12.49
N PHE A 43 3.38 -1.19 -13.11
CA PHE A 43 4.61 -0.83 -12.38
C PHE A 43 4.35 0.20 -11.28
N SER A 44 3.59 1.26 -11.57
CA SER A 44 3.26 2.31 -10.59
C SER A 44 2.42 1.77 -9.42
N LEU A 45 1.43 0.91 -9.70
CA LEU A 45 0.60 0.26 -8.68
C LEU A 45 1.45 -0.65 -7.77
N CYS A 46 2.35 -1.45 -8.35
CA CYS A 46 3.30 -2.26 -7.56
C CYS A 46 4.21 -1.40 -6.70
N ALA A 47 4.77 -0.32 -7.24
CA ALA A 47 5.64 0.58 -6.49
C ALA A 47 4.90 1.25 -5.33
N LEU A 48 3.67 1.74 -5.55
CA LEU A 48 2.84 2.36 -4.51
C LEU A 48 2.43 1.36 -3.44
N ALA A 49 2.13 0.11 -3.80
CA ALA A 49 1.86 -0.97 -2.85
C ALA A 49 3.09 -1.26 -1.95
N LEU A 50 4.30 -1.29 -2.53
CA LEU A 50 5.54 -1.47 -1.78
C LEU A 50 5.81 -0.28 -0.84
N VAL A 51 5.56 0.96 -1.27
CA VAL A 51 5.72 2.14 -0.42
C VAL A 51 4.74 2.11 0.74
N LYS A 52 3.47 1.74 0.53
CA LYS A 52 2.49 1.56 1.62
C LYS A 52 2.98 0.51 2.62
N ALA A 53 3.45 -0.64 2.14
CA ALA A 53 3.98 -1.70 3.00
C ALA A 53 5.22 -1.25 3.79
N ALA A 54 6.13 -0.50 3.16
CA ALA A 54 7.30 0.08 3.82
C ALA A 54 6.92 1.15 4.85
N LEU A 55 5.89 1.96 4.59
CA LEU A 55 5.40 2.98 5.52
C LEU A 55 4.74 2.35 6.74
N VAL A 56 3.90 1.32 6.53
CA VAL A 56 3.33 0.50 7.62
C VAL A 56 4.45 -0.18 8.40
N ALA A 57 5.44 -0.77 7.73
CA ALA A 57 6.60 -1.39 8.37
C ALA A 57 7.41 -0.39 9.20
N ALA A 58 7.78 0.76 8.65
CA ALA A 58 8.58 1.77 9.34
C ALA A 58 7.86 2.38 10.55
N TYR A 59 6.53 2.41 10.52
CA TYR A 59 5.73 3.03 11.56
C TYR A 59 5.25 2.06 12.65
N PHE A 60 4.77 0.86 12.28
CA PHE A 60 4.47 -0.20 13.24
C PHE A 60 5.73 -0.84 13.81
N MET A 61 6.86 -0.74 13.10
CA MET A 61 8.16 -1.18 13.60
C MET A 61 9.16 -0.04 13.58
N HIS A 62 9.30 0.62 14.73
CA HIS A 62 10.58 1.21 15.08
C HIS A 62 11.63 0.08 15.04
N LEU A 63 12.49 0.13 14.03
CA LEU A 63 13.37 -0.93 13.56
C LEU A 63 14.21 -1.57 14.67
N LYS A 64 13.95 -2.85 15.04
CA LYS A 64 15.05 -3.85 15.16
C LYS A 64 14.70 -5.30 15.51
N PHE A 65 13.54 -5.64 16.08
CA PHE A 65 13.51 -6.90 16.83
C PHE A 65 13.12 -8.18 16.07
N GLU A 66 12.26 -8.17 15.04
CA GLU A 66 11.90 -9.41 14.34
C GLU A 66 11.65 -9.22 12.83
N LYS A 67 12.66 -9.53 12.01
CA LYS A 67 12.58 -9.55 10.53
C LYS A 67 11.48 -10.47 10.00
N TYR A 68 11.09 -11.49 10.76
CA TYR A 68 10.07 -12.46 10.39
C TYR A 68 8.67 -11.83 10.30
N ALA A 69 8.28 -10.99 11.26
CA ALA A 69 6.98 -10.32 11.22
C ALA A 69 6.86 -9.34 10.04
N LEU A 70 7.97 -8.67 9.67
CA LEU A 70 8.02 -7.84 8.45
C LEU A 70 7.80 -8.66 7.18
N ILE A 71 8.50 -9.79 7.07
CA ILE A 71 8.36 -10.68 5.91
C ILE A 71 6.93 -11.19 5.82
N LEU A 72 6.31 -11.62 6.93
CA LEU A 72 4.93 -12.11 6.92
C LEU A 72 3.91 -11.04 6.50
N ILE A 73 4.08 -9.79 6.98
CA ILE A 73 3.19 -8.67 6.63
C ILE A 73 3.32 -8.25 5.17
N VAL A 74 4.53 -8.31 4.58
CA VAL A 74 4.72 -8.01 3.15
C VAL A 74 4.30 -9.20 2.28
N LEU A 75 4.56 -10.41 2.73
CA LEU A 75 4.25 -11.63 1.99
C LEU A 75 2.75 -11.89 1.90
N SER A 76 1.98 -11.57 2.95
CA SER A 76 0.52 -11.75 2.96
C SER A 76 -0.21 -11.05 1.79
N PRO A 77 -0.07 -9.72 1.57
CA PRO A 77 -0.69 -9.05 0.44
C PRO A 77 -0.06 -9.44 -0.90
N LEU A 78 1.23 -9.79 -0.94
CA LEU A 78 1.90 -10.24 -2.18
C LEU A 78 1.35 -11.59 -2.63
N LEU A 79 1.18 -12.54 -1.70
CA LEU A 79 0.63 -13.86 -1.94
C LEU A 79 -0.85 -13.76 -2.35
N LEU A 80 -1.63 -12.94 -1.64
CA LEU A 80 -3.01 -12.65 -2.03
C LEU A 80 -3.09 -12.05 -3.43
N SER A 81 -2.24 -11.07 -3.77
CA SER A 81 -2.18 -10.47 -5.09
C SER A 81 -1.83 -11.48 -6.18
N ALA A 82 -0.93 -12.43 -5.91
CA ALA A 82 -0.56 -13.48 -6.86
C ALA A 82 -1.72 -14.46 -7.11
N ILE A 83 -2.40 -14.90 -6.04
CA ILE A 83 -3.59 -15.75 -6.14
C ILE A 83 -4.69 -15.02 -6.93
N LEU A 84 -4.92 -13.74 -6.61
CA LEU A 84 -5.92 -12.93 -7.31
C LEU A 84 -5.57 -12.79 -8.79
N TYR A 85 -4.31 -12.52 -9.14
CA TYR A 85 -3.89 -12.39 -10.53
C TYR A 85 -4.12 -13.69 -11.32
N ILE A 86 -3.77 -14.84 -10.74
CA ILE A 86 -3.95 -16.16 -11.39
C ILE A 86 -5.43 -16.51 -11.56
N GLY A 87 -6.30 -16.15 -10.62
CA GLY A 87 -7.74 -16.38 -10.73
C GLY A 87 -8.45 -15.36 -11.64
N LEU A 88 -8.05 -14.09 -11.57
CA LEU A 88 -8.70 -12.97 -12.25
C LEU A 88 -8.32 -12.88 -13.73
N VAL A 89 -7.09 -13.23 -14.12
CA VAL A 89 -6.67 -13.15 -15.54
C VAL A 89 -7.45 -14.13 -16.42
N PRO A 90 -7.61 -15.42 -16.09
CA PRO A 90 -8.44 -16.35 -16.85
C PRO A 90 -9.90 -15.90 -16.88
N ASP A 91 -10.44 -15.44 -15.75
CA ASP A 91 -11.81 -14.95 -15.64
C ASP A 91 -12.05 -13.72 -16.54
N ALA A 92 -11.14 -12.75 -16.49
CA ALA A 92 -11.19 -11.55 -17.33
C ALA A 92 -11.08 -11.89 -18.84
N ILE A 93 -10.22 -12.85 -19.22
CA ILE A 93 -10.09 -13.30 -20.61
C ILE A 93 -11.35 -14.06 -21.07
N THR A 94 -11.94 -14.86 -20.17
CA THR A 94 -13.18 -15.60 -20.44
C THR A 94 -14.33 -14.61 -20.65
N HIS A 95 -14.46 -13.57 -19.83
CA HIS A 95 -15.50 -12.55 -20.06
C HIS A 95 -15.26 -11.66 -21.29
N LEU A 96 -14.01 -11.47 -21.73
CA LEU A 96 -13.68 -10.73 -22.95
C LEU A 96 -14.09 -11.47 -24.23
N HIS A 97 -14.10 -12.81 -24.25
CA HIS A 97 -14.55 -13.57 -25.42
C HIS A 97 -16.05 -13.46 -25.68
N TRP A 98 -16.85 -13.04 -24.70
CA TRP A 98 -18.30 -12.87 -24.84
C TRP A 98 -18.66 -11.49 -25.39
N ILE A 99 -17.72 -10.53 -25.34
CA ILE A 99 -17.91 -9.14 -25.73
C ILE A 99 -17.34 -8.80 -27.11
N ALA A 100 -16.58 -9.71 -27.73
CA ALA A 100 -16.18 -9.60 -29.13
C ALA A 100 -17.10 -10.51 -29.98
N PRO A 101 -17.88 -9.97 -30.95
CA PRO A 101 -18.65 -10.77 -31.89
C PRO A 101 -17.76 -11.58 -32.84
#